data_AF-A0A6B2M1I3-F1
#
_entry.id   AF-A0A6B2M1I3-F1
#
_cell.length_a   1.000
_cell.length_b   1.000
_cell.length_c   1.000
_cell.angle_alpha   90.00
_cell.angle_beta   90.00
_cell.angle_gamma   90.00
#
_symmetry.space_group_name_H-M   'P 1'
#
loop_
_entity.id
_entity.type
_entity.pdbx_description
1 polymer ?
#
loop_
_entity_poly.entity_id
_entity_poly.type
_entity_poly.pdbx_seq_one_letter_code
_entity_poly.pdbx_strand_id
1 'polypeptide(L)'
;MKWLKSRLLLSTLACLHTLALEAAEIIVVNQDSAGFGFNDPTPATPVGGNPGTTLGEQRFNLLQRAGDIWGSFLQSNVPIRVQAAFSDLGGDENGTPLASASAISVEINFANAPQSGVIYPIALANSLAGVDLRPDANDINVTINIAPDTDPLLDPWYYGLDGQAPADQTDLLDVLLHEIGHGLGMTSFTNLSNGTFLSNLPDIYSLNLFDTAEQLGWGEMNNPQRKNSSKNAPNLVWTGPYTTAAQASILEKARILEVATPGAIAGEYAYEPALYGPPVPEAGISGILVPVDDGIAPLTDACEPITNGAGLAGNIAYIDRGTCNFDSKSLAAQLAGAVAVIIANNVEGGPVFMTGNSIVDGTELTIPTISISLEDGQALVSQSPGVTLTIGLPASDFAGTSGGFVRIYAPDPVEQGSSVSHWSTAASPDLLMEPFINPVLREDLDLSLTQMKDIGWTVLDIPYPYLNYTLWSEEAFSQGQVLTAQGDDPDKDGLLNIEEYFFGGSPESPSASLAPVLMRSGSGLELTYSRSRLPADLGFVYEVSSDFVNWDEALEGVDYISETTSPLGASAELVTLIPTTPPGGEKLFFRIRIIVQ
;
A
#
# COMPACT_ATOMS: atom_id res chain seq x y z
N MET A 1 -64.46 11.71 51.27
CA MET A 1 -64.61 12.41 49.98
C MET A 1 -63.25 12.94 49.56
N LYS A 2 -62.71 12.40 48.46
CA LYS A 2 -61.71 12.93 47.52
C LYS A 2 -60.31 13.43 47.98
N TRP A 3 -59.35 12.49 47.85
CA TRP A 3 -58.13 12.51 47.01
C TRP A 3 -57.14 13.70 47.05
N LEU A 4 -55.97 13.45 47.66
CA LEU A 4 -54.67 14.08 47.36
C LEU A 4 -54.13 13.51 46.02
N LYS A 5 -53.64 14.37 45.12
CA LYS A 5 -52.89 13.95 43.91
C LYS A 5 -51.42 14.37 44.05
N SER A 6 -50.53 13.38 44.17
CA SER A 6 -49.09 13.53 43.93
C SER A 6 -48.81 13.76 42.45
N ARG A 7 -47.91 14.70 42.16
CA ARG A 7 -47.31 14.87 40.83
C ARG A 7 -46.15 13.88 40.71
N LEU A 8 -46.29 12.92 39.80
CA LEU A 8 -45.20 12.06 39.35
C LEU A 8 -44.42 12.85 38.28
N LEU A 9 -43.11 13.04 38.48
CA LEU A 9 -42.20 13.42 37.39
C LEU A 9 -42.04 12.21 36.46
N LEU A 10 -42.36 12.36 35.18
CA LEU A 10 -41.90 11.43 34.14
C LEU A 10 -40.46 11.81 33.79
N SER A 11 -39.52 10.92 34.10
CA SER A 11 -38.18 10.90 33.50
C SER A 11 -38.29 10.29 32.10
N THR A 12 -38.17 11.12 31.06
CA THR A 12 -37.96 10.67 29.69
C THR A 12 -36.51 10.22 29.54
N LEU A 13 -36.32 8.91 29.41
CA LEU A 13 -35.05 8.31 29.00
C LEU A 13 -34.91 8.59 27.49
N ALA A 14 -34.06 9.55 27.11
CA ALA A 14 -33.65 9.71 25.73
C ALA A 14 -32.57 8.65 25.44
N CYS A 15 -32.96 7.55 24.80
CA CYS A 15 -31.99 6.69 24.14
C CYS A 15 -31.41 7.48 22.95
N LEU A 16 -30.22 8.07 23.14
CA LEU A 16 -29.36 8.38 22.00
C LEU A 16 -29.08 7.04 21.30
N HIS A 17 -29.66 6.85 20.13
CA HIS A 17 -29.18 5.85 19.20
C HIS A 17 -27.90 6.44 18.62
N THR A 18 -26.75 5.91 19.02
CA THR A 18 -25.55 5.98 18.19
C THR A 18 -25.91 5.25 16.90
N LEU A 19 -26.10 5.99 15.80
CA LEU A 19 -26.17 5.38 14.48
C LEU A 19 -24.82 4.73 14.25
N ALA A 20 -24.76 3.40 14.25
CA ALA A 20 -23.57 2.71 13.79
C ALA A 20 -23.37 3.11 12.32
N LEU A 21 -22.14 3.48 11.94
CA LEU A 21 -21.79 3.63 10.53
C LEU A 21 -22.03 2.28 9.85
N GLU A 22 -22.87 2.26 8.81
CA GLU A 22 -23.27 1.04 8.11
C GLU A 22 -22.36 0.82 6.90
N ALA A 23 -21.72 -0.36 6.85
CA ALA A 23 -20.91 -0.78 5.71
C ALA A 23 -21.73 -0.77 4.41
N ALA A 24 -21.08 -0.51 3.28
CA ALA A 24 -21.74 -0.43 1.99
C ALA A 24 -22.23 -1.82 1.54
N GLU A 25 -23.49 -1.89 1.11
CA GLU A 25 -24.04 -3.09 0.48
C GLU A 25 -23.66 -3.11 -1.01
N ILE A 26 -22.88 -4.10 -1.44
CA ILE A 26 -22.61 -4.35 -2.86
C ILE A 26 -23.56 -5.44 -3.37
N ILE A 27 -24.43 -5.06 -4.31
CA ILE A 27 -25.40 -5.94 -4.96
C ILE A 27 -24.87 -6.36 -6.33
N VAL A 28 -24.54 -7.64 -6.48
CA VAL A 28 -24.10 -8.21 -7.76
C VAL A 28 -25.29 -8.53 -8.67
N VAL A 29 -25.20 -8.12 -9.94
CA VAL A 29 -26.25 -8.25 -10.95
C VAL A 29 -25.71 -9.06 -12.12
N ASN A 30 -26.01 -10.36 -12.12
CA ASN A 30 -25.62 -11.29 -13.19
C ASN A 30 -26.34 -10.96 -14.51
N GLN A 31 -25.56 -10.72 -15.57
CA GLN A 31 -26.04 -10.41 -16.92
C GLN A 31 -25.89 -11.59 -17.91
N ASP A 32 -25.29 -12.71 -17.49
CA ASP A 32 -25.08 -13.87 -18.36
C ASP A 32 -26.39 -14.59 -18.70
N SER A 33 -26.45 -15.16 -19.90
CA SER A 33 -27.55 -16.05 -20.29
C SER A 33 -27.47 -17.40 -19.57
N ALA A 34 -28.59 -18.12 -19.46
CA ALA A 34 -28.62 -19.48 -18.91
C ALA A 34 -27.65 -20.41 -19.64
N GLY A 35 -26.84 -21.18 -18.91
CA GLY A 35 -25.88 -22.11 -19.49
C GLY A 35 -24.48 -21.54 -19.76
N PHE A 36 -24.22 -20.28 -19.41
CA PHE A 36 -22.97 -19.59 -19.71
C PHE A 36 -22.50 -18.71 -18.54
N GLY A 37 -21.19 -18.47 -18.44
CA GLY A 37 -20.59 -17.57 -17.45
C GLY A 37 -20.99 -17.93 -16.02
N PHE A 38 -21.64 -17.00 -15.30
CA PHE A 38 -22.16 -17.23 -13.95
C PHE A 38 -23.31 -18.25 -13.87
N ASN A 39 -23.98 -18.55 -15.00
CA ASN A 39 -25.08 -19.51 -15.08
C ASN A 39 -24.66 -20.85 -15.72
N ASP A 40 -23.35 -21.14 -15.76
CA ASP A 40 -22.82 -22.39 -16.31
C ASP A 40 -23.10 -23.59 -15.36
N PRO A 41 -23.88 -24.60 -15.80
CA PRO A 41 -24.26 -25.74 -14.97
C PRO A 41 -23.21 -26.86 -14.96
N THR A 42 -22.05 -26.67 -15.63
CA THR A 42 -20.99 -27.68 -15.69
C THR A 42 -20.56 -28.06 -14.28
N PRO A 43 -20.66 -29.35 -13.88
CA PRO A 43 -20.29 -29.77 -12.53
C PRO A 43 -18.83 -29.44 -12.22
N ALA A 44 -18.58 -28.83 -11.07
CA ALA A 44 -17.26 -28.47 -10.56
C ALA A 44 -17.09 -29.01 -9.13
N THR A 45 -15.86 -29.36 -8.77
CA THR A 45 -15.54 -29.75 -7.39
C THR A 45 -15.17 -28.48 -6.61
N PRO A 46 -15.69 -28.28 -5.38
CA PRO A 46 -15.26 -27.19 -4.50
C PRO A 46 -13.74 -27.06 -4.43
N VAL A 47 -13.24 -25.83 -4.50
CA VAL A 47 -11.80 -25.50 -4.58
C VAL A 47 -11.50 -24.27 -3.74
N GLY A 48 -10.38 -24.25 -3.02
CA GLY A 48 -9.91 -23.08 -2.27
C GLY A 48 -10.94 -22.42 -1.34
N GLY A 49 -11.77 -23.21 -0.65
CA GLY A 49 -12.85 -22.68 0.19
C GLY A 49 -14.12 -22.25 -0.54
N ASN A 50 -14.15 -22.25 -1.88
CA ASN A 50 -15.35 -22.00 -2.67
C ASN A 50 -16.28 -23.22 -2.64
N PRO A 51 -17.49 -23.14 -2.05
CA PRO A 51 -18.38 -24.28 -1.89
C PRO A 51 -19.15 -24.63 -3.18
N GLY A 52 -19.00 -23.84 -4.25
CA GLY A 52 -19.75 -24.01 -5.49
C GLY A 52 -19.55 -25.39 -6.12
N THR A 53 -20.65 -25.97 -6.60
CA THR A 53 -20.74 -27.31 -7.21
C THR A 53 -20.91 -27.29 -8.72
N THR A 54 -21.09 -26.09 -9.31
CA THR A 54 -20.97 -25.85 -10.75
C THR A 54 -19.98 -24.74 -11.03
N LEU A 55 -19.46 -24.68 -12.25
CA LEU A 55 -18.55 -23.64 -12.69
C LEU A 55 -19.17 -22.24 -12.56
N GLY A 56 -20.44 -22.08 -12.94
CA GLY A 56 -21.16 -20.82 -12.77
C GLY A 56 -21.33 -20.41 -11.30
N GLU A 57 -21.62 -21.37 -10.41
CA GLU A 57 -21.73 -21.13 -8.97
C GLU A 57 -20.38 -20.67 -8.38
N GLN A 58 -19.28 -21.31 -8.76
CA GLN A 58 -17.95 -20.91 -8.30
C GLN A 58 -17.57 -19.50 -8.76
N ARG A 59 -17.80 -19.16 -10.05
CA ARG A 59 -17.61 -17.81 -10.61
C ARG A 59 -18.44 -16.76 -9.88
N PHE A 60 -19.72 -17.06 -9.61
CA PHE A 60 -20.62 -16.12 -8.94
C PHE A 60 -20.20 -15.87 -7.49
N ASN A 61 -19.77 -16.91 -6.77
CA ASN A 61 -19.27 -16.78 -5.39
C ASN A 61 -18.05 -15.85 -5.30
N LEU A 62 -17.17 -15.83 -6.30
CA LEU A 62 -16.02 -14.92 -6.35
C LEU A 62 -16.44 -13.47 -6.54
N LEU A 63 -17.38 -13.21 -7.46
CA LEU A 63 -17.93 -11.86 -7.65
C LEU A 63 -18.61 -11.36 -6.38
N GLN A 64 -19.36 -12.21 -5.69
CA GLN A 64 -19.94 -11.87 -4.40
C GLN A 64 -18.86 -11.59 -3.36
N ARG A 65 -17.83 -12.45 -3.26
CA ARG A 65 -16.72 -12.26 -2.31
C ARG A 65 -15.97 -10.94 -2.56
N ALA A 66 -15.68 -10.60 -3.81
CA ALA A 66 -15.04 -9.33 -4.15
C ALA A 66 -15.91 -8.13 -3.74
N GLY A 67 -17.22 -8.22 -3.97
CA GLY A 67 -18.20 -7.24 -3.51
C GLY A 67 -18.26 -7.12 -1.98
N ASP A 68 -18.23 -8.24 -1.27
CA ASP A 68 -18.26 -8.27 0.20
C ASP A 68 -17.00 -7.64 0.80
N ILE A 69 -15.82 -7.90 0.21
CA ILE A 69 -14.55 -7.30 0.64
C ILE A 69 -14.62 -5.77 0.49
N TRP A 70 -14.90 -5.26 -0.72
CA TRP A 70 -15.04 -3.81 -0.93
C TRP A 70 -16.13 -3.18 -0.05
N GLY A 71 -17.30 -3.84 0.05
CA GLY A 71 -18.42 -3.37 0.87
C GLY A 71 -18.07 -3.27 2.35
N SER A 72 -17.20 -4.14 2.86
CA SER A 72 -16.77 -4.11 4.26
C SER A 72 -15.90 -2.89 4.63
N PHE A 73 -15.18 -2.33 3.66
CA PHE A 73 -14.32 -1.17 3.85
C PHE A 73 -14.95 0.16 3.44
N LEU A 74 -16.07 0.16 2.73
CA LEU A 74 -16.73 1.39 2.30
C LEU A 74 -17.97 1.66 3.13
N GLN A 75 -18.30 2.94 3.35
CA GLN A 75 -19.58 3.33 3.92
C GLN A 75 -20.48 3.90 2.82
N SER A 76 -21.71 3.41 2.74
CA SER A 76 -22.75 3.97 1.87
C SER A 76 -24.14 3.61 2.37
N ASN A 77 -25.02 4.61 2.45
CA ASN A 77 -26.44 4.38 2.73
C ASN A 77 -27.25 4.05 1.44
N VAL A 78 -26.57 3.97 0.29
CA VAL A 78 -27.14 3.60 -1.01
C VAL A 78 -26.44 2.33 -1.50
N PRO A 79 -27.16 1.24 -1.81
CA PRO A 79 -26.53 0.03 -2.32
C PRO A 79 -25.80 0.28 -3.64
N ILE A 80 -24.61 -0.31 -3.79
CA ILE A 80 -23.79 -0.23 -5.00
C ILE A 80 -24.10 -1.44 -5.88
N ARG A 81 -24.62 -1.22 -7.07
CA ARG A 81 -25.07 -2.27 -7.99
C ARG A 81 -24.00 -2.56 -9.03
N VAL A 82 -23.35 -3.72 -8.90
CA VAL A 82 -22.30 -4.18 -9.81
C VAL A 82 -22.90 -5.16 -10.81
N GLN A 83 -23.09 -4.73 -12.06
CA GLN A 83 -23.47 -5.66 -13.12
C GLN A 83 -22.24 -6.34 -13.72
N ALA A 84 -22.35 -7.64 -13.98
CA ALA A 84 -21.23 -8.42 -14.52
C ALA A 84 -21.69 -9.49 -15.52
N ALA A 85 -20.85 -9.76 -16.51
CA ALA A 85 -20.98 -10.89 -17.44
C ALA A 85 -19.61 -11.40 -17.89
N PHE A 86 -19.58 -12.65 -18.36
CA PHE A 86 -18.45 -13.17 -19.12
C PHE A 86 -18.58 -12.79 -20.61
N SER A 87 -17.46 -12.53 -21.27
CA SER A 87 -17.38 -12.37 -22.72
C SER A 87 -15.99 -12.75 -23.20
N ASP A 88 -15.84 -13.04 -24.49
CA ASP A 88 -14.52 -13.04 -25.12
C ASP A 88 -14.10 -11.59 -25.35
N LEU A 89 -13.05 -11.14 -24.67
CA LEU A 89 -12.48 -9.79 -24.84
C LEU A 89 -11.44 -9.74 -25.97
N GLY A 90 -11.16 -10.88 -26.62
CA GLY A 90 -10.10 -11.04 -27.59
C GLY A 90 -8.72 -10.95 -26.94
N GLY A 91 -7.71 -10.83 -27.80
CA GLY A 91 -6.31 -10.67 -27.46
C GLY A 91 -5.50 -10.49 -28.73
N ASP A 92 -4.32 -9.91 -28.62
CA ASP A 92 -3.40 -9.75 -29.75
C ASP A 92 -1.95 -10.02 -29.34
N GLU A 93 -1.00 -9.65 -30.19
CA GLU A 93 0.44 -9.83 -29.93
C GLU A 93 0.95 -9.09 -28.69
N ASN A 94 0.18 -8.13 -28.17
CA ASN A 94 0.50 -7.34 -26.97
C ASN A 94 -0.17 -7.90 -25.71
N GLY A 95 -0.99 -8.95 -25.82
CA GLY A 95 -1.59 -9.65 -24.69
C GLY A 95 -3.10 -9.84 -24.78
N THR A 96 -3.65 -10.46 -23.75
CA THR A 96 -5.07 -10.79 -23.62
C THR A 96 -5.61 -10.13 -22.36
N PRO A 97 -6.57 -9.17 -22.47
CA PRO A 97 -7.20 -8.57 -21.29
C PRO A 97 -7.89 -9.63 -20.43
N LEU A 98 -7.65 -9.61 -19.12
CA LEU A 98 -8.26 -10.56 -18.19
C LEU A 98 -9.70 -10.18 -17.85
N ALA A 99 -9.95 -8.89 -17.71
CA ALA A 99 -11.27 -8.31 -17.52
C ALA A 99 -11.25 -6.81 -17.91
N SER A 100 -12.38 -6.14 -17.75
CA SER A 100 -12.49 -4.69 -17.84
C SER A 100 -13.69 -4.21 -17.04
N ALA A 101 -13.53 -3.09 -16.36
CA ALA A 101 -14.61 -2.44 -15.64
C ALA A 101 -14.59 -0.92 -15.74
N SER A 102 -15.75 -0.34 -15.48
CA SER A 102 -15.94 1.11 -15.40
C SER A 102 -17.22 1.45 -14.64
N ALA A 103 -17.28 2.69 -14.15
CA ALA A 103 -18.56 3.28 -13.75
C ALA A 103 -19.47 3.40 -14.98
N ILE A 104 -20.72 2.96 -14.87
CA ILE A 104 -21.71 3.00 -15.97
C ILE A 104 -22.03 4.44 -16.37
N SER A 105 -22.01 5.35 -15.40
CA SER A 105 -22.17 6.77 -15.65
C SER A 105 -21.44 7.61 -14.61
N VAL A 106 -21.47 8.91 -14.82
CA VAL A 106 -20.85 9.89 -13.93
C VAL A 106 -21.84 11.03 -13.67
N GLU A 107 -21.69 11.70 -12.54
CA GLU A 107 -22.55 12.80 -12.13
C GLU A 107 -21.73 14.05 -11.75
N ILE A 108 -22.35 15.22 -11.87
CA ILE A 108 -21.76 16.53 -11.55
C ILE A 108 -22.76 17.38 -10.77
N ASN A 109 -22.28 18.22 -9.85
CA ASN A 109 -23.09 19.22 -9.14
C ASN A 109 -24.37 18.68 -8.48
N PHE A 110 -24.34 17.45 -7.98
CA PHE A 110 -25.43 16.84 -7.22
C PHE A 110 -25.45 17.37 -5.77
N ALA A 111 -26.52 17.07 -5.03
CA ALA A 111 -26.63 17.46 -3.62
C ALA A 111 -25.50 16.81 -2.80
N ASN A 112 -24.83 17.59 -1.95
CA ASN A 112 -23.65 17.17 -1.17
C ASN A 112 -22.40 16.82 -2.00
N ALA A 113 -22.35 17.18 -3.29
CA ALA A 113 -21.12 17.06 -4.06
C ALA A 113 -19.99 17.88 -3.37
N PRO A 114 -18.82 17.26 -3.07
CA PRO A 114 -17.73 17.94 -2.37
C PRO A 114 -17.21 19.16 -3.13
N GLN A 115 -17.15 19.08 -4.46
CA GLN A 115 -16.68 20.16 -5.33
C GLN A 115 -17.65 20.39 -6.49
N SER A 116 -17.90 21.66 -6.80
CA SER A 116 -18.68 22.04 -7.98
C SER A 116 -17.82 21.98 -9.24
N GLY A 117 -18.42 21.55 -10.36
CA GLY A 117 -17.71 21.42 -11.64
C GLY A 117 -16.75 20.25 -11.72
N VAL A 118 -16.88 19.27 -10.83
CA VAL A 118 -16.08 18.04 -10.79
C VAL A 118 -16.96 16.84 -11.08
N ILE A 119 -16.44 15.90 -11.87
CA ILE A 119 -17.06 14.64 -12.25
C ILE A 119 -16.78 13.57 -11.19
N TYR A 120 -17.84 12.87 -10.76
CA TYR A 120 -17.77 11.73 -9.85
C TYR A 120 -18.38 10.49 -10.51
N PRO A 121 -17.78 9.29 -10.36
CA PRO A 121 -18.40 8.04 -10.80
C PRO A 121 -19.71 7.81 -10.03
N ILE A 122 -20.72 7.22 -10.69
CA ILE A 122 -22.08 7.15 -10.16
C ILE A 122 -22.18 6.49 -8.78
N ALA A 123 -21.41 5.42 -8.51
CA ALA A 123 -21.40 4.77 -7.20
C ALA A 123 -21.00 5.74 -6.07
N LEU A 124 -19.91 6.49 -6.28
CA LEU A 124 -19.44 7.50 -5.32
C LEU A 124 -20.43 8.67 -5.21
N ALA A 125 -20.97 9.13 -6.34
CA ALA A 125 -21.96 10.21 -6.34
C ALA A 125 -23.23 9.83 -5.56
N ASN A 126 -23.71 8.60 -5.72
CA ASN A 126 -24.84 8.05 -4.98
C ASN A 126 -24.57 8.01 -3.47
N SER A 127 -23.40 7.50 -3.07
CA SER A 127 -22.98 7.46 -1.66
C SER A 127 -22.94 8.87 -1.03
N LEU A 128 -22.26 9.81 -1.69
CA LEU A 128 -22.13 11.20 -1.24
C LEU A 128 -23.49 11.93 -1.19
N ALA A 129 -24.36 11.70 -2.17
CA ALA A 129 -25.70 12.28 -2.20
C ALA A 129 -26.63 11.69 -1.14
N GLY A 130 -26.35 10.46 -0.67
CA GLY A 130 -27.23 9.70 0.21
C GLY A 130 -28.53 9.23 -0.47
N VAL A 131 -28.57 9.24 -1.81
CA VAL A 131 -29.69 8.79 -2.63
C VAL A 131 -29.19 8.27 -3.97
N ASP A 132 -29.87 7.26 -4.51
CA ASP A 132 -29.63 6.79 -5.87
C ASP A 132 -30.07 7.86 -6.89
N LEU A 133 -29.08 8.49 -7.53
CA LEU A 133 -29.26 9.52 -8.54
C LEU A 133 -29.72 8.95 -9.88
N ARG A 134 -29.58 7.64 -10.10
CA ARG A 134 -29.86 6.93 -11.37
C ARG A 134 -30.59 5.60 -11.13
N PRO A 135 -31.81 5.62 -10.57
CA PRO A 135 -32.55 4.43 -10.14
C PRO A 135 -32.95 3.45 -11.26
N ASP A 136 -32.82 3.85 -12.53
CA ASP A 136 -33.10 3.01 -13.70
C ASP A 136 -31.83 2.34 -14.27
N ALA A 137 -30.68 2.46 -13.59
CA ALA A 137 -29.39 1.92 -14.02
C ALA A 137 -28.65 1.23 -12.86
N ASN A 138 -27.71 0.35 -13.20
CA ASN A 138 -26.72 -0.12 -12.23
C ASN A 138 -25.53 0.85 -12.21
N ASP A 139 -24.63 0.69 -11.23
CA ASP A 139 -23.54 1.64 -10.99
C ASP A 139 -22.24 1.29 -11.71
N ILE A 140 -21.89 0.00 -11.69
CA ILE A 140 -20.61 -0.51 -12.19
C ILE A 140 -20.88 -1.59 -13.23
N ASN A 141 -20.12 -1.59 -14.32
CA ASN A 141 -20.10 -2.67 -15.30
C ASN A 141 -18.75 -3.37 -15.27
N VAL A 142 -18.76 -4.69 -15.04
CA VAL A 142 -17.60 -5.58 -15.11
C VAL A 142 -17.80 -6.56 -16.26
N THR A 143 -16.79 -6.75 -17.10
CA THR A 143 -16.75 -7.80 -18.13
C THR A 143 -15.54 -8.68 -17.89
N ILE A 144 -15.76 -9.96 -17.63
CA ILE A 144 -14.69 -10.93 -17.37
C ILE A 144 -14.37 -11.68 -18.66
N ASN A 145 -13.09 -11.84 -18.98
CA ASN A 145 -12.70 -12.61 -20.16
C ASN A 145 -12.95 -14.11 -19.94
N ILE A 146 -13.63 -14.74 -20.88
CA ILE A 146 -13.83 -16.20 -20.91
C ILE A 146 -12.61 -16.95 -21.47
N ALA A 147 -11.68 -16.23 -22.12
CA ALA A 147 -10.52 -16.82 -22.77
C ALA A 147 -9.68 -17.73 -21.85
N PRO A 148 -9.39 -17.39 -20.57
CA PRO A 148 -8.63 -18.28 -19.70
C PRO A 148 -9.26 -19.66 -19.47
N ASP A 149 -10.58 -19.81 -19.59
CA ASP A 149 -11.22 -21.15 -19.52
C ASP A 149 -11.19 -21.93 -20.84
N THR A 150 -10.93 -21.24 -21.95
CA THR A 150 -11.21 -21.78 -23.30
C THR A 150 -9.98 -21.84 -24.20
N ASP A 151 -8.98 -20.98 -23.98
CA ASP A 151 -7.71 -20.98 -24.70
C ASP A 151 -6.62 -21.71 -23.90
N PRO A 152 -6.12 -22.86 -24.37
CA PRO A 152 -5.09 -23.63 -23.68
C PRO A 152 -3.71 -22.96 -23.68
N LEU A 153 -3.54 -21.82 -24.34
CA LEU A 153 -2.30 -21.02 -24.32
C LEU A 153 -2.25 -20.02 -23.16
N LEU A 154 -3.38 -19.81 -22.47
CA LEU A 154 -3.47 -18.92 -21.32
C LEU A 154 -3.49 -19.73 -20.03
N ASP A 155 -3.00 -19.13 -18.95
CA ASP A 155 -3.13 -19.70 -17.61
C ASP A 155 -4.62 -19.68 -17.22
N PRO A 156 -5.21 -20.83 -16.85
CA PRO A 156 -6.64 -20.90 -16.56
C PRO A 156 -6.99 -20.18 -15.26
N TRP A 157 -8.29 -19.87 -15.10
CA TRP A 157 -8.80 -19.28 -13.88
C TRP A 157 -8.68 -20.23 -12.68
N TYR A 158 -8.15 -19.70 -11.59
CA TYR A 158 -8.32 -20.25 -10.25
C TYR A 158 -9.61 -19.70 -9.63
N TYR A 159 -10.46 -20.60 -9.15
CA TYR A 159 -11.78 -20.26 -8.61
C TYR A 159 -11.89 -20.37 -7.07
N GLY A 160 -10.76 -20.46 -6.37
CA GLY A 160 -10.73 -20.49 -4.91
C GLY A 160 -10.98 -19.11 -4.29
N LEU A 161 -11.50 -19.08 -3.06
CA LEU A 161 -11.74 -17.86 -2.28
C LEU A 161 -10.61 -17.57 -1.28
N ASP A 162 -9.50 -18.31 -1.34
CA ASP A 162 -8.44 -18.31 -0.33
C ASP A 162 -7.16 -17.59 -0.77
N GLY A 163 -7.11 -17.07 -2.00
CA GLY A 163 -5.92 -16.40 -2.55
C GLY A 163 -4.70 -17.31 -2.70
N GLN A 164 -4.93 -18.62 -2.81
CA GLN A 164 -3.87 -19.63 -2.96
C GLN A 164 -3.83 -20.17 -4.39
N ALA A 165 -3.98 -19.30 -5.38
CA ALA A 165 -3.87 -19.68 -6.78
C ALA A 165 -2.53 -20.39 -7.04
N PRO A 166 -2.53 -21.58 -7.67
CA PRO A 166 -1.32 -22.22 -8.14
C PRO A 166 -0.56 -21.31 -9.13
N ALA A 167 0.76 -21.45 -9.20
CA ALA A 167 1.61 -20.62 -10.06
C ALA A 167 1.32 -20.73 -11.58
N ASP A 168 0.55 -21.73 -12.00
CA ASP A 168 0.10 -21.95 -13.38
C ASP A 168 -1.38 -21.57 -13.59
N GLN A 169 -1.95 -20.77 -12.69
CA GLN A 169 -3.34 -20.29 -12.76
C GLN A 169 -3.40 -18.81 -12.41
N THR A 170 -4.42 -18.14 -12.94
CA THR A 170 -4.71 -16.73 -12.62
C THR A 170 -5.81 -16.66 -11.56
N ASP A 171 -5.59 -15.95 -10.46
CA ASP A 171 -6.61 -15.76 -9.42
C ASP A 171 -7.73 -14.83 -9.91
N LEU A 172 -8.95 -15.36 -10.08
CA LEU A 172 -10.08 -14.54 -10.51
C LEU A 172 -10.57 -13.58 -9.40
N LEU A 173 -10.34 -13.90 -8.11
CA LEU A 173 -10.74 -13.00 -7.03
C LEU A 173 -9.95 -11.70 -7.10
N ASP A 174 -8.64 -11.78 -7.30
CA ASP A 174 -7.78 -10.60 -7.43
C ASP A 174 -8.19 -9.72 -8.61
N VAL A 175 -8.47 -10.35 -9.77
CA VAL A 175 -8.96 -9.63 -10.94
C VAL A 175 -10.29 -8.94 -10.64
N LEU A 176 -11.23 -9.60 -9.96
CA LEU A 176 -12.52 -8.98 -9.63
C LEU A 176 -12.40 -7.85 -8.61
N LEU A 177 -11.51 -7.98 -7.63
CA LEU A 177 -11.19 -6.90 -6.68
C LEU A 177 -10.65 -5.68 -7.42
N HIS A 178 -9.69 -5.90 -8.32
CA HIS A 178 -9.10 -4.87 -9.17
C HIS A 178 -10.16 -4.15 -10.02
N GLU A 179 -10.96 -4.91 -10.77
CA GLU A 179 -11.96 -4.35 -11.68
C GLU A 179 -13.06 -3.57 -10.96
N ILE A 180 -13.52 -4.06 -9.79
CA ILE A 180 -14.47 -3.31 -8.97
C ILE A 180 -13.85 -1.96 -8.51
N GLY A 181 -12.55 -1.92 -8.22
CA GLY A 181 -11.81 -0.70 -7.90
C GLY A 181 -11.93 0.39 -8.98
N HIS A 182 -11.78 0.03 -10.26
CA HIS A 182 -12.03 0.96 -11.37
C HIS A 182 -13.47 1.48 -11.39
N GLY A 183 -14.45 0.59 -11.19
CA GLY A 183 -15.87 0.96 -11.13
C GLY A 183 -16.20 1.94 -9.99
N LEU A 184 -15.52 1.80 -8.86
CA LEU A 184 -15.67 2.63 -7.67
C LEU A 184 -14.99 4.01 -7.80
N GLY A 185 -14.08 4.18 -8.76
CA GLY A 185 -13.51 5.48 -9.12
C GLY A 185 -12.01 5.56 -9.26
N MET A 186 -11.28 4.44 -9.21
CA MET A 186 -9.83 4.40 -9.43
C MET A 186 -9.51 4.46 -10.94
N THR A 187 -9.98 5.51 -11.62
CA THR A 187 -9.74 5.73 -13.04
C THR A 187 -9.94 7.19 -13.43
N SER A 188 -9.18 7.65 -14.44
CA SER A 188 -9.39 8.96 -15.06
C SER A 188 -10.33 8.84 -16.26
N PHE A 189 -11.29 9.77 -16.39
CA PHE A 189 -12.14 9.89 -17.58
C PHE A 189 -11.53 10.79 -18.67
N THR A 190 -10.25 11.15 -18.53
CA THR A 190 -9.51 11.98 -19.49
C THR A 190 -9.25 11.21 -20.79
N ASN A 191 -9.49 11.84 -21.94
CA ASN A 191 -9.07 11.29 -23.23
C ASN A 191 -7.56 11.41 -23.38
N LEU A 192 -6.82 10.32 -23.18
CA LEU A 192 -5.36 10.31 -23.22
C LEU A 192 -4.76 10.59 -24.62
N SER A 193 -5.54 10.40 -25.69
CA SER A 193 -5.06 10.69 -27.06
C SER A 193 -4.86 12.19 -27.31
N ASN A 194 -5.58 13.05 -26.58
CA ASN A 194 -5.54 14.50 -26.76
C ASN A 194 -5.47 15.32 -25.46
N GLY A 195 -5.56 14.69 -24.28
CA GLY A 195 -5.56 15.30 -22.95
C GLY A 195 -6.82 16.08 -22.58
N THR A 196 -7.94 15.90 -23.31
CA THR A 196 -9.22 16.56 -22.99
C THR A 196 -9.93 15.83 -21.87
N PHE A 197 -10.42 16.59 -20.89
CA PHE A 197 -11.33 16.05 -19.88
C PHE A 197 -12.69 15.71 -20.47
N LEU A 198 -13.36 14.71 -19.89
CA LEU A 198 -14.75 14.39 -20.20
C LEU A 198 -15.63 15.63 -20.00
N SER A 199 -16.42 16.00 -21.00
CA SER A 199 -17.26 17.22 -20.96
C SER A 199 -16.51 18.52 -20.63
N ASN A 200 -15.19 18.58 -20.83
CA ASN A 200 -14.30 19.67 -20.41
C ASN A 200 -14.30 19.98 -18.89
N LEU A 201 -14.63 18.99 -18.04
CA LEU A 201 -14.60 19.11 -16.58
C LEU A 201 -13.72 18.00 -15.99
N PRO A 202 -12.83 18.31 -15.03
CA PRO A 202 -12.01 17.30 -14.40
C PRO A 202 -12.88 16.31 -13.60
N ASP A 203 -12.42 15.06 -13.51
CA ASP A 203 -12.92 14.10 -12.54
C ASP A 203 -12.10 14.14 -11.25
N ILE A 204 -12.70 13.67 -10.15
CA ILE A 204 -12.09 13.73 -8.82
C ILE A 204 -10.77 12.95 -8.72
N TYR A 205 -10.64 11.86 -9.48
CA TYR A 205 -9.40 11.09 -9.57
C TYR A 205 -8.28 11.92 -10.20
N SER A 206 -8.56 12.55 -11.34
CA SER A 206 -7.59 13.36 -12.09
C SER A 206 -7.13 14.60 -11.33
N LEU A 207 -7.91 15.11 -10.37
CA LEU A 207 -7.50 16.23 -9.53
C LEU A 207 -6.40 15.88 -8.52
N ASN A 208 -6.19 14.58 -8.26
CA ASN A 208 -5.11 14.09 -7.40
C ASN A 208 -3.83 13.76 -8.19
N LEU A 209 -3.83 13.93 -9.52
CA LEU A 209 -2.66 13.68 -10.36
C LEU A 209 -1.77 14.91 -10.47
N PHE A 210 -0.46 14.72 -10.33
CA PHE A 210 0.56 15.75 -10.46
C PHE A 210 1.73 15.23 -11.28
N ASP A 211 2.33 16.11 -12.09
CA ASP A 211 3.54 15.79 -12.83
C ASP A 211 4.74 16.52 -12.22
N THR A 212 5.69 15.77 -11.68
CA THR A 212 6.85 16.33 -10.99
C THR A 212 7.86 16.99 -11.93
N ALA A 213 7.86 16.68 -13.23
CA ALA A 213 8.72 17.36 -14.19
C ALA A 213 8.13 18.71 -14.63
N GLU A 214 6.80 18.74 -14.84
CA GLU A 214 6.09 19.97 -15.21
C GLU A 214 5.77 20.86 -14.00
N GLN A 215 5.82 20.30 -12.78
CA GLN A 215 5.44 20.97 -11.52
C GLN A 215 4.00 21.51 -11.54
N LEU A 216 3.07 20.74 -12.10
CA LEU A 216 1.67 21.11 -12.25
C LEU A 216 0.73 19.95 -11.93
N GLY A 217 -0.39 20.26 -11.27
CA GLY A 217 -1.51 19.34 -11.14
C GLY A 217 -2.27 19.21 -12.45
N TRP A 218 -2.86 18.04 -12.71
CA TRP A 218 -3.65 17.82 -13.93
C TRP A 218 -4.84 18.77 -14.08
N GLY A 219 -5.42 19.23 -12.96
CA GLY A 219 -6.47 20.26 -12.96
C GLY A 219 -6.00 21.63 -13.50
N GLU A 220 -4.70 21.92 -13.44
CA GLU A 220 -4.10 23.20 -13.86
C GLU A 220 -3.50 23.13 -15.27
N MET A 221 -3.19 21.93 -15.74
CA MET A 221 -2.61 21.70 -17.06
C MET A 221 -3.58 22.06 -18.21
N ASN A 222 -3.02 22.37 -19.39
CA ASN A 222 -3.77 22.35 -20.64
C ASN A 222 -3.80 20.94 -21.27
N ASN A 223 -4.60 20.75 -22.33
CA ASN A 223 -4.76 19.44 -22.96
C ASN A 223 -3.43 18.85 -23.49
N PRO A 224 -2.58 19.59 -24.23
CA PRO A 224 -1.25 19.09 -24.60
C PRO A 224 -0.37 18.65 -23.43
N GLN A 225 -0.38 19.40 -22.31
CA GLN A 225 0.39 19.05 -21.11
C GLN A 225 -0.11 17.73 -20.50
N ARG A 226 -1.42 17.57 -20.30
CA ARG A 226 -1.99 16.30 -19.80
C ARG A 226 -1.65 15.11 -20.71
N LYS A 227 -1.74 15.29 -22.03
CA LYS A 227 -1.37 14.25 -23.00
C LYS A 227 0.10 13.82 -22.87
N ASN A 228 1.01 14.76 -22.61
CA ASN A 228 2.42 14.42 -22.43
C ASN A 228 2.64 13.77 -21.07
N SER A 229 1.98 14.28 -20.03
CA SER A 229 2.05 13.77 -18.67
C SER A 229 1.54 12.32 -18.55
N SER A 230 0.53 11.93 -19.35
CA SER A 230 -0.03 10.56 -19.35
C SER A 230 0.96 9.47 -19.82
N LYS A 231 2.14 9.85 -20.27
CA LYS A 231 3.24 8.96 -20.68
C LYS A 231 4.60 9.40 -20.11
N ASN A 232 4.57 10.05 -18.95
CA ASN A 232 5.73 10.68 -18.34
C ASN A 232 6.16 9.96 -17.05
N ALA A 233 6.33 8.64 -17.07
CA ALA A 233 7.01 7.94 -15.98
C ALA A 233 8.49 8.39 -15.89
N PRO A 234 9.06 8.56 -14.68
CA PRO A 234 8.49 8.33 -13.34
C PRO A 234 7.80 9.57 -12.73
N ASN A 235 7.49 10.60 -13.53
CA ASN A 235 7.10 11.91 -13.04
C ASN A 235 5.60 12.07 -12.76
N LEU A 236 4.73 11.24 -13.34
CA LEU A 236 3.31 11.25 -12.99
C LEU A 236 3.09 10.54 -11.64
N VAL A 237 2.54 11.27 -10.67
CA VAL A 237 2.36 10.81 -9.29
C VAL A 237 0.96 11.11 -8.76
N TRP A 238 0.56 10.37 -7.72
CA TRP A 238 -0.65 10.59 -6.93
C TRP A 238 -0.34 11.44 -5.70
N THR A 239 -1.04 12.56 -5.57
CA THR A 239 -0.81 13.57 -4.50
C THR A 239 -1.86 13.56 -3.41
N GLY A 240 -2.76 12.57 -3.42
CA GLY A 240 -3.76 12.43 -2.37
C GLY A 240 -3.11 12.26 -0.99
N PRO A 241 -3.55 13.02 0.02
CA PRO A 241 -2.88 13.07 1.32
C PRO A 241 -2.93 11.75 2.09
N TYR A 242 -4.01 10.98 1.95
CA TYR A 242 -4.17 9.71 2.65
C TYR A 242 -3.21 8.66 2.10
N THR A 243 -3.11 8.53 0.78
CA THR A 243 -2.12 7.64 0.16
C THR A 243 -0.69 8.09 0.47
N THR A 244 -0.43 9.40 0.45
CA THR A 244 0.91 9.95 0.76
C THR A 244 1.34 9.60 2.19
N ALA A 245 0.43 9.64 3.16
CA ALA A 245 0.72 9.26 4.54
C ALA A 245 0.92 7.73 4.69
N ALA A 246 0.13 6.93 3.98
CA ALA A 246 0.15 5.47 4.12
C ALA A 246 1.31 4.78 3.38
N GLN A 247 1.92 5.43 2.39
CA GLN A 247 2.95 4.83 1.54
C GLN A 247 4.08 4.16 2.34
N ALA A 248 4.50 4.75 3.45
CA ALA A 248 5.60 4.24 4.28
C ALA A 248 5.27 2.94 5.04
N SER A 249 4.00 2.59 5.14
CA SER A 249 3.52 1.39 5.85
C SER A 249 3.16 0.25 4.92
N ILE A 250 2.94 0.55 3.64
CA ILE A 250 2.67 -0.43 2.59
C ILE A 250 3.93 -0.76 1.80
N LEU A 251 4.65 0.28 1.38
CA LEU A 251 5.74 0.15 0.43
C LEU A 251 7.06 -0.16 1.14
N GLU A 252 7.82 -1.08 0.56
CA GLU A 252 9.22 -1.30 0.87
C GLU A 252 10.07 -0.08 0.50
N LYS A 253 11.26 0.00 1.10
CA LYS A 253 12.26 1.00 0.71
C LYS A 253 12.69 0.80 -0.74
N ALA A 254 12.90 1.91 -1.44
CA ALA A 254 13.43 1.88 -2.79
C ALA A 254 14.81 1.20 -2.80
N ARG A 255 15.02 0.33 -3.78
CA ARG A 255 16.30 -0.36 -4.03
C ARG A 255 17.00 0.38 -5.16
N ILE A 256 17.94 1.26 -4.82
CA ILE A 256 18.59 2.15 -5.78
C ILE A 256 20.08 1.87 -5.87
N LEU A 257 20.54 1.60 -7.09
CA LEU A 257 21.95 1.66 -7.46
C LEU A 257 22.21 3.04 -8.06
N GLU A 258 22.81 3.95 -7.29
CA GLU A 258 23.14 5.30 -7.75
C GLU A 258 24.54 5.32 -8.35
N VAL A 259 24.65 5.63 -9.64
CA VAL A 259 25.94 5.85 -10.31
C VAL A 259 26.28 7.33 -10.29
N ALA A 260 27.38 7.68 -9.62
CA ALA A 260 27.84 9.06 -9.49
C ALA A 260 28.75 9.47 -10.66
N THR A 261 29.63 8.58 -11.13
CA THR A 261 30.55 8.85 -12.25
C THR A 261 30.73 7.62 -13.13
N PRO A 262 31.07 7.79 -14.43
CA PRO A 262 31.16 9.05 -15.16
C PRO A 262 29.78 9.65 -15.48
N GLY A 263 29.70 10.97 -15.67
CA GLY A 263 28.44 11.68 -15.92
C GLY A 263 27.66 11.22 -17.17
N ALA A 264 28.26 10.43 -18.06
CA ALA A 264 27.59 9.83 -19.21
C ALA A 264 26.60 8.71 -18.83
N ILE A 265 26.81 8.06 -17.68
CA ILE A 265 25.97 6.99 -17.14
C ILE A 265 25.51 7.29 -15.72
N ALA A 266 25.63 8.54 -15.27
CA ALA A 266 25.20 8.93 -13.94
C ALA A 266 23.66 8.89 -13.86
N GLY A 267 23.15 8.34 -12.77
CA GLY A 267 21.71 8.11 -12.60
C GLY A 267 21.41 6.96 -11.66
N GLU A 268 20.12 6.67 -11.52
CA GLU A 268 19.60 5.60 -10.70
C GLU A 268 19.28 4.38 -11.56
N TYR A 269 19.66 3.21 -11.05
CA TYR A 269 19.44 1.91 -11.67
C TYR A 269 18.73 1.01 -10.67
N ALA A 270 17.79 0.20 -11.15
CA ALA A 270 17.10 -0.78 -10.31
C ALA A 270 18.02 -1.98 -10.01
N TYR A 271 17.89 -2.56 -8.83
CA TYR A 271 18.58 -3.79 -8.48
C TYR A 271 17.70 -4.73 -7.67
N GLU A 272 18.02 -6.03 -7.71
CA GLU A 272 17.42 -7.04 -6.84
C GLU A 272 18.48 -7.67 -5.91
N PRO A 273 18.27 -7.72 -4.59
CA PRO A 273 19.22 -8.35 -3.67
C PRO A 273 19.20 -9.87 -3.81
N ALA A 274 20.35 -10.49 -3.52
CA ALA A 274 20.44 -11.92 -3.32
C ALA A 274 19.65 -12.36 -2.08
N LEU A 275 19.05 -13.55 -2.13
CA LEU A 275 18.43 -14.21 -0.97
C LEU A 275 19.45 -14.99 -0.11
N TYR A 276 20.72 -14.58 -0.17
CA TYR A 276 21.85 -15.15 0.57
C TYR A 276 22.85 -14.05 0.91
N GLY A 277 23.73 -14.31 1.89
CA GLY A 277 24.62 -13.29 2.43
C GLY A 277 23.85 -12.23 3.25
N PRO A 278 24.52 -11.20 3.75
CA PRO A 278 23.86 -10.12 4.46
C PRO A 278 23.06 -9.21 3.51
N PRO A 279 22.01 -8.53 4.00
CA PRO A 279 21.31 -7.52 3.22
C PRO A 279 22.21 -6.31 2.94
N VAL A 280 21.83 -5.51 1.94
CA VAL A 280 22.43 -4.17 1.74
C VAL A 280 22.13 -3.32 2.99
N PRO A 281 23.14 -2.71 3.64
CA PRO A 281 22.90 -1.86 4.79
C PRO A 281 22.15 -0.59 4.38
N GLU A 282 21.31 -0.06 5.26
CA GLU A 282 20.54 1.18 5.01
C GLU A 282 21.43 2.39 4.69
N ALA A 283 22.62 2.46 5.30
CA ALA A 283 23.61 3.49 4.99
C ALA A 283 24.20 3.39 3.56
N GLY A 284 23.89 2.32 2.84
CA GLY A 284 24.43 2.00 1.52
C GLY A 284 25.89 1.56 1.54
N ILE A 285 26.36 1.10 0.37
CA ILE A 285 27.76 0.74 0.13
C ILE A 285 28.24 1.49 -1.10
N SER A 286 29.14 2.44 -0.90
CA SER A 286 29.80 3.17 -1.98
C SER A 286 31.13 2.54 -2.34
N GLY A 287 31.46 2.52 -3.63
CA GLY A 287 32.73 2.00 -4.09
C GLY A 287 32.99 2.23 -5.57
N ILE A 288 34.18 1.84 -6.01
CA ILE A 288 34.52 1.76 -7.43
C ILE A 288 34.04 0.41 -7.95
N LEU A 289 33.35 0.40 -9.08
CA LEU A 289 32.99 -0.83 -9.77
C LEU A 289 34.22 -1.41 -10.49
N VAL A 290 34.51 -2.68 -10.24
CA VAL A 290 35.65 -3.38 -10.84
C VAL A 290 35.15 -4.71 -11.42
N PRO A 291 35.16 -4.87 -12.77
CA PRO A 291 34.92 -6.16 -13.40
C PRO A 291 35.93 -7.20 -12.91
N VAL A 292 35.45 -8.37 -12.51
CA VAL A 292 36.32 -9.51 -12.19
C VAL A 292 37.06 -9.98 -13.44
N ASP A 293 38.24 -10.55 -13.24
CA ASP A 293 39.01 -11.26 -14.27
C ASP A 293 39.50 -12.57 -13.67
N ASP A 294 38.89 -13.68 -14.05
CA ASP A 294 39.26 -15.04 -13.63
C ASP A 294 40.24 -15.73 -14.61
N GLY A 295 40.64 -15.03 -15.67
CA GLY A 295 41.62 -15.49 -16.66
C GLY A 295 41.10 -16.52 -17.68
N ILE A 296 39.82 -16.91 -17.65
CA ILE A 296 39.22 -17.84 -18.61
C ILE A 296 37.98 -17.22 -19.27
N ALA A 297 37.86 -17.29 -20.60
CA ALA A 297 36.71 -16.69 -21.28
C ALA A 297 35.40 -17.47 -20.99
N PRO A 298 34.29 -16.80 -20.60
CA PRO A 298 34.16 -15.36 -20.37
C PRO A 298 34.80 -14.89 -19.06
N LEU A 299 35.73 -13.91 -19.15
CA LEU A 299 36.65 -13.52 -18.05
C LEU A 299 35.95 -12.99 -16.80
N THR A 300 34.72 -12.51 -16.96
CA THR A 300 33.97 -11.75 -15.98
C THR A 300 32.93 -12.59 -15.25
N ASP A 301 32.90 -13.91 -15.43
CA ASP A 301 31.88 -14.76 -14.79
C ASP A 301 32.32 -15.31 -13.41
N ALA A 302 33.59 -15.19 -13.03
CA ALA A 302 34.10 -15.64 -11.73
C ALA A 302 33.82 -17.13 -11.44
N CYS A 303 33.74 -17.95 -12.48
CA CYS A 303 33.64 -19.41 -12.32
C CYS A 303 35.01 -20.05 -12.09
N GLU A 304 36.08 -19.32 -12.37
CA GLU A 304 37.45 -19.67 -12.03
C GLU A 304 38.05 -18.77 -10.94
N PRO A 305 39.22 -19.14 -10.36
CA PRO A 305 39.89 -18.31 -9.39
C PRO A 305 40.23 -16.91 -9.94
N ILE A 306 39.66 -15.88 -9.30
CA ILE A 306 39.89 -14.47 -9.65
C ILE A 306 41.40 -14.13 -9.63
N THR A 307 41.88 -13.58 -10.74
CA THR A 307 43.28 -13.23 -10.96
C THR A 307 43.58 -11.75 -10.70
N ASN A 308 42.58 -10.87 -10.79
CA ASN A 308 42.71 -9.43 -10.57
C ASN A 308 42.35 -8.97 -9.15
N GLY A 309 42.45 -9.85 -8.14
CA GLY A 309 42.02 -9.58 -6.76
C GLY A 309 42.61 -8.31 -6.11
N ALA A 310 43.82 -7.89 -6.50
CA ALA A 310 44.41 -6.64 -6.02
C ALA A 310 43.61 -5.39 -6.43
N GLY A 311 42.86 -5.43 -7.53
CA GLY A 311 41.96 -4.36 -7.95
C GLY A 311 40.59 -4.42 -7.27
N LEU A 312 40.17 -5.59 -6.80
CA LEU A 312 38.88 -5.82 -6.15
C LEU A 312 38.90 -5.51 -4.65
N ALA A 313 40.06 -5.64 -4.00
CA ALA A 313 40.20 -5.37 -2.58
C ALA A 313 39.69 -3.95 -2.19
N GLY A 314 38.63 -3.89 -1.38
CA GLY A 314 37.99 -2.65 -0.95
C GLY A 314 37.01 -2.03 -1.96
N ASN A 315 36.78 -2.68 -3.11
CA ASN A 315 35.93 -2.21 -4.20
C ASN A 315 34.74 -3.14 -4.43
N ILE A 316 33.84 -2.74 -5.33
CA ILE A 316 32.63 -3.49 -5.67
C ILE A 316 32.92 -4.37 -6.88
N ALA A 317 32.70 -5.67 -6.75
CA ALA A 317 32.94 -6.61 -7.84
C ALA A 317 31.78 -6.59 -8.83
N TYR A 318 32.07 -6.41 -10.12
CA TYR A 318 31.12 -6.68 -11.21
C TYR A 318 31.37 -8.08 -11.76
N ILE A 319 30.31 -8.87 -11.88
CA ILE A 319 30.34 -10.25 -12.37
C ILE A 319 29.22 -10.44 -13.40
N ASP A 320 29.52 -11.09 -14.52
CA ASP A 320 28.49 -11.53 -15.45
C ASP A 320 27.84 -12.83 -14.96
N ARG A 321 26.51 -12.91 -15.08
CA ARG A 321 25.80 -14.16 -14.88
C ARG A 321 26.33 -15.22 -15.85
N GLY A 322 26.77 -16.34 -15.29
CA GLY A 322 27.43 -17.42 -16.03
C GLY A 322 26.92 -18.79 -15.60
N THR A 323 27.78 -19.80 -15.71
CA THR A 323 27.39 -21.21 -15.56
C THR A 323 27.51 -21.75 -14.13
N CYS A 324 28.35 -21.14 -13.29
CA CYS A 324 28.47 -21.48 -11.87
C CYS A 324 27.42 -20.74 -11.01
N ASN A 325 27.23 -21.24 -9.78
CA ASN A 325 26.22 -20.71 -8.86
C ASN A 325 26.54 -19.28 -8.40
N PHE A 326 25.50 -18.48 -8.13
CA PHE A 326 25.63 -17.08 -7.70
C PHE A 326 26.37 -16.92 -6.37
N ASP A 327 26.13 -17.81 -5.42
CA ASP A 327 26.77 -17.81 -4.11
C ASP A 327 28.27 -18.13 -4.20
N SER A 328 28.67 -19.02 -5.12
CA SER A 328 30.07 -19.30 -5.44
C SER A 328 30.79 -18.10 -6.06
N LYS A 329 30.13 -17.38 -6.99
CA LYS A 329 30.65 -16.11 -7.56
C LYS A 329 30.88 -15.08 -6.46
N SER A 330 29.90 -14.94 -5.57
CA SER A 330 29.97 -14.02 -4.42
C SER A 330 31.10 -14.37 -3.47
N LEU A 331 31.31 -15.67 -3.19
CA LEU A 331 32.42 -16.14 -2.36
C LEU A 331 33.77 -15.82 -3.02
N ALA A 332 33.92 -16.03 -4.33
CA ALA A 332 35.16 -15.74 -5.03
C ALA A 332 35.54 -14.25 -4.93
N ALA A 333 34.57 -13.36 -5.15
CA ALA A 333 34.77 -11.91 -4.99
C ALA A 333 35.08 -11.51 -3.54
N GLN A 334 34.40 -12.12 -2.56
CA GLN A 334 34.68 -11.90 -1.14
C GLN A 334 36.12 -12.31 -0.77
N LEU A 335 36.58 -13.48 -1.24
CA LEU A 335 37.94 -13.95 -1.01
C LEU A 335 38.99 -13.07 -1.71
N ALA A 336 38.60 -12.38 -2.79
CA ALA A 336 39.40 -11.35 -3.45
C ALA A 336 39.37 -9.98 -2.74
N GLY A 337 38.58 -9.84 -1.66
CA GLY A 337 38.51 -8.64 -0.81
C GLY A 337 37.48 -7.60 -1.26
N ALA A 338 36.55 -7.95 -2.15
CA ALA A 338 35.45 -7.06 -2.52
C ALA A 338 34.56 -6.74 -1.30
N VAL A 339 33.90 -5.58 -1.32
CA VAL A 339 32.99 -5.13 -0.24
C VAL A 339 31.51 -5.32 -0.56
N ALA A 340 31.19 -5.55 -1.85
CA ALA A 340 29.89 -5.94 -2.35
C ALA A 340 30.04 -6.54 -3.75
N VAL A 341 29.00 -7.22 -4.24
CA VAL A 341 28.98 -7.86 -5.56
C VAL A 341 27.76 -7.40 -6.35
N ILE A 342 27.98 -7.05 -7.61
CA ILE A 342 26.93 -6.80 -8.61
C ILE A 342 27.02 -7.89 -9.66
N ILE A 343 25.93 -8.65 -9.84
CA ILE A 343 25.81 -9.69 -10.86
C ILE A 343 24.88 -9.21 -11.98
N ALA A 344 25.41 -8.93 -13.16
CA ALA A 344 24.58 -8.56 -14.30
C ALA A 344 23.91 -9.78 -14.92
N ASN A 345 22.61 -9.68 -15.22
CA ASN A 345 21.89 -10.73 -15.92
C ASN A 345 22.48 -10.96 -17.33
N ASN A 346 22.31 -12.16 -17.89
CA ASN A 346 22.81 -12.53 -19.21
C ASN A 346 21.68 -12.78 -20.23
N VAL A 347 20.45 -12.48 -19.83
CA VAL A 347 19.24 -12.52 -20.66
C VAL A 347 18.62 -11.13 -20.62
N GLU A 348 18.02 -10.70 -21.73
CA GLU A 348 17.26 -9.46 -21.81
C GLU A 348 16.10 -9.47 -20.79
N GLY A 349 15.81 -8.30 -20.21
CA GLY A 349 14.89 -8.14 -19.10
C GLY A 349 15.58 -7.55 -17.86
N GLY A 350 14.83 -7.43 -16.77
CA GLY A 350 15.29 -6.82 -15.53
C GLY A 350 16.33 -7.62 -14.74
N PRO A 351 16.67 -7.14 -13.53
CA PRO A 351 17.41 -7.91 -12.55
C PRO A 351 16.77 -9.28 -12.28
N VAL A 352 17.55 -10.22 -11.76
CA VAL A 352 17.08 -11.59 -11.50
C VAL A 352 17.08 -11.92 -10.02
N PHE A 353 16.08 -12.69 -9.60
CA PHE A 353 16.08 -13.32 -8.28
C PHE A 353 17.24 -14.31 -8.18
N MET A 354 18.12 -14.10 -7.20
CA MET A 354 19.29 -14.95 -6.95
C MET A 354 19.13 -15.73 -5.65
N THR A 355 18.94 -17.04 -5.77
CA THR A 355 18.94 -17.99 -4.64
C THR A 355 20.31 -18.64 -4.47
N GLY A 356 20.65 -19.04 -3.24
CA GLY A 356 21.93 -19.67 -2.93
C GLY A 356 22.07 -19.96 -1.44
N ASN A 357 23.25 -20.40 -1.00
CA ASN A 357 23.57 -20.62 0.41
C ASN A 357 24.41 -19.48 0.99
N SER A 358 24.09 -19.02 2.20
CA SER A 358 24.93 -18.03 2.90
C SER A 358 26.26 -18.61 3.43
N ILE A 359 26.43 -19.93 3.39
CA ILE A 359 27.70 -20.61 3.68
C ILE A 359 28.08 -21.45 2.47
N VAL A 360 29.21 -21.12 1.84
CA VAL A 360 29.75 -21.80 0.67
C VAL A 360 31.16 -22.28 1.02
N ASP A 361 31.46 -23.56 0.77
CA ASP A 361 32.76 -24.17 1.09
C ASP A 361 33.23 -23.94 2.54
N GLY A 362 32.30 -23.93 3.49
CA GLY A 362 32.56 -23.70 4.91
C GLY A 362 32.90 -22.24 5.27
N THR A 363 32.76 -21.31 4.32
CA THR A 363 32.95 -19.87 4.53
C THR A 363 31.61 -19.16 4.47
N GLU A 364 31.34 -18.33 5.45
CA GLU A 364 30.15 -17.47 5.48
C GLU A 364 30.31 -16.29 4.52
N LEU A 365 29.26 -15.99 3.76
CA LEU A 365 29.15 -14.77 2.97
C LEU A 365 28.79 -13.60 3.90
N THR A 366 29.63 -12.57 3.87
CA THR A 366 29.62 -11.40 4.77
C THR A 366 29.56 -10.08 4.01
N ILE A 367 29.47 -10.13 2.68
CA ILE A 367 29.25 -8.98 1.81
C ILE A 367 27.92 -9.15 1.06
N PRO A 368 27.16 -8.07 0.81
CA PRO A 368 25.92 -8.16 0.08
C PRO A 368 26.17 -8.37 -1.42
N THR A 369 25.23 -9.06 -2.05
CA THR A 369 25.20 -9.30 -3.49
C THR A 369 23.88 -8.79 -4.06
N ILE A 370 23.93 -8.05 -5.17
CA ILE A 370 22.76 -7.58 -5.92
C ILE A 370 22.84 -8.03 -7.37
N SER A 371 21.70 -8.11 -8.06
CA SER A 371 21.63 -8.27 -9.51
C SER A 371 21.13 -7.00 -10.18
N ILE A 372 21.52 -6.82 -11.44
CA ILE A 372 21.03 -5.76 -12.33
C ILE A 372 20.66 -6.35 -13.69
N SER A 373 19.98 -5.57 -14.53
CA SER A 373 19.65 -5.98 -15.90
C SER A 373 20.91 -6.20 -16.76
N LEU A 374 20.74 -6.91 -17.88
CA LEU A 374 21.80 -7.07 -18.88
C LEU A 374 22.22 -5.72 -19.46
N GLU A 375 21.25 -4.85 -19.76
CA GLU A 375 21.49 -3.53 -20.36
C GLU A 375 22.29 -2.63 -19.42
N ASP A 376 21.88 -2.56 -18.15
CA ASP A 376 22.58 -1.76 -17.14
C ASP A 376 23.99 -2.29 -16.93
N GLY A 377 24.17 -3.62 -16.83
CA GLY A 377 25.49 -4.22 -16.69
C GLY A 377 26.43 -3.84 -17.84
N GLN A 378 25.95 -3.89 -19.07
CA GLN A 378 26.70 -3.46 -20.26
C GLN A 378 27.04 -1.96 -20.21
N ALA A 379 26.10 -1.11 -19.80
CA ALA A 379 26.32 0.32 -19.66
C ALA A 379 27.43 0.61 -18.63
N LEU A 380 27.37 -0.02 -17.45
CA LEU A 380 28.37 0.15 -16.39
C LEU A 380 29.77 -0.35 -16.81
N VAL A 381 29.87 -1.56 -17.36
CA VAL A 381 31.18 -2.12 -17.77
C VAL A 381 31.79 -1.36 -18.93
N SER A 382 30.99 -0.82 -19.86
CA SER A 382 31.50 -0.01 -20.98
C SER A 382 32.29 1.23 -20.54
N GLN A 383 32.03 1.70 -19.32
CA GLN A 383 32.68 2.88 -18.71
C GLN A 383 33.75 2.50 -17.66
N SER A 384 34.01 1.22 -17.46
CA SER A 384 35.03 0.76 -16.50
C SER A 384 36.44 0.75 -17.11
N PRO A 385 37.50 1.11 -16.35
CA PRO A 385 37.47 1.57 -14.96
C PRO A 385 37.05 3.05 -14.83
N GLY A 386 36.53 3.44 -13.66
CA GLY A 386 36.13 4.82 -13.37
C GLY A 386 34.67 5.01 -12.98
N VAL A 387 33.92 3.90 -12.94
CA VAL A 387 32.55 3.90 -12.43
C VAL A 387 32.58 3.95 -10.91
N THR A 388 31.98 4.99 -10.32
CA THR A 388 31.74 5.08 -8.88
C THR A 388 30.25 5.06 -8.63
N LEU A 389 29.83 4.25 -7.68
CA LEU A 389 28.42 4.03 -7.41
C LEU A 389 28.17 3.77 -5.92
N THR A 390 26.90 3.85 -5.54
CA THR A 390 26.38 3.50 -4.23
C THR A 390 25.25 2.49 -4.40
N ILE A 391 25.38 1.32 -3.77
CA ILE A 391 24.28 0.36 -3.62
C ILE A 391 23.52 0.77 -2.35
N GLY A 392 22.28 1.25 -2.47
CA GLY A 392 21.60 1.88 -1.34
C GLY A 392 20.12 1.54 -1.20
N LEU A 393 19.64 1.76 0.02
CA LEU A 393 18.23 1.82 0.40
C LEU A 393 17.99 3.25 0.93
N PRO A 394 17.69 4.24 0.06
CA PRO A 394 17.58 5.62 0.51
C PRO A 394 16.52 5.75 1.61
N ALA A 395 16.88 6.41 2.71
CA ALA A 395 16.06 6.42 3.93
C ALA A 395 14.67 7.05 3.74
N SER A 396 14.49 7.95 2.76
CA SER A 396 13.23 8.63 2.49
C SER A 396 12.44 8.07 1.31
N ASP A 397 13.01 7.16 0.52
CA ASP A 397 12.43 6.78 -0.76
C ASP A 397 11.84 5.38 -0.66
N PHE A 398 10.59 5.26 -1.12
CA PHE A 398 9.89 3.98 -1.18
C PHE A 398 9.80 3.50 -2.62
N ALA A 399 9.75 2.18 -2.81
CA ALA A 399 9.61 1.57 -4.12
C ALA A 399 8.38 2.14 -4.83
N GLY A 400 8.54 2.58 -6.07
CA GLY A 400 7.44 3.15 -6.84
C GLY A 400 7.04 4.56 -6.41
N THR A 401 7.92 5.33 -5.78
CA THR A 401 7.67 6.75 -5.45
C THR A 401 8.53 7.71 -6.26
N SER A 402 8.10 8.97 -6.34
CA SER A 402 8.83 10.09 -6.96
C SER A 402 8.40 11.38 -6.29
N GLY A 403 9.37 12.20 -5.85
CA GLY A 403 9.08 13.48 -5.18
C GLY A 403 8.26 13.34 -3.89
N GLY A 404 8.36 12.19 -3.19
CA GLY A 404 7.59 11.90 -1.98
C GLY A 404 6.15 11.39 -2.21
N PHE A 405 5.79 11.10 -3.46
CA PHE A 405 4.46 10.65 -3.84
C PHE A 405 4.50 9.31 -4.57
N VAL A 406 3.44 8.51 -4.46
CA VAL A 406 3.33 7.22 -5.15
C VAL A 406 3.14 7.45 -6.65
N ARG A 407 3.90 6.73 -7.47
CA ARG A 407 3.90 6.88 -8.93
C ARG A 407 2.67 6.23 -9.55
N ILE A 408 2.13 6.91 -10.55
CA ILE A 408 1.09 6.40 -11.42
C ILE A 408 1.73 5.80 -12.68
N TYR A 409 1.18 4.70 -13.16
CA TYR A 409 1.63 4.02 -14.38
C TYR A 409 1.41 4.93 -15.60
N ALA A 410 2.50 5.40 -16.19
CA ALA A 410 2.48 6.31 -17.34
C ALA A 410 3.60 5.98 -18.34
N PRO A 411 3.58 4.78 -18.95
CA PRO A 411 4.60 4.37 -19.92
C PRO A 411 4.57 5.23 -21.18
N ASP A 412 5.70 5.28 -21.91
CA ASP A 412 5.78 5.83 -23.27
C ASP A 412 6.12 4.70 -24.26
N PRO A 413 5.21 4.34 -25.19
CA PRO A 413 3.94 4.98 -25.50
C PRO A 413 2.82 4.71 -24.47
N VAL A 414 1.74 5.50 -24.55
CA VAL A 414 0.50 5.27 -23.78
C VAL A 414 -0.05 3.88 -24.09
N GLU A 415 -0.37 3.14 -23.03
CA GLU A 415 -1.06 1.85 -23.07
C GLU A 415 -2.54 2.08 -22.77
N GLN A 416 -3.37 1.91 -23.79
CA GLN A 416 -4.80 2.19 -23.68
C GLN A 416 -5.47 1.23 -22.68
N GLY A 417 -6.16 1.78 -21.69
CA GLY A 417 -6.76 1.00 -20.60
C GLY A 417 -5.89 0.95 -19.34
N SER A 418 -4.57 1.06 -19.50
CA SER A 418 -3.63 0.93 -18.38
C SER A 418 -3.05 2.26 -17.91
N SER A 419 -2.56 3.11 -18.83
CA SER A 419 -1.94 4.38 -18.44
C SER A 419 -2.90 5.25 -17.62
N VAL A 420 -2.37 5.89 -16.58
CA VAL A 420 -3.03 6.85 -15.69
C VAL A 420 -4.03 6.24 -14.69
N SER A 421 -4.55 5.04 -14.93
CA SER A 421 -5.53 4.37 -14.04
C SER A 421 -4.91 3.40 -13.03
N HIS A 422 -3.58 3.22 -13.05
CA HIS A 422 -2.89 2.20 -12.26
C HIS A 422 -1.71 2.78 -11.48
N TRP A 423 -1.32 2.09 -10.41
CA TRP A 423 -0.03 2.27 -9.77
C TRP A 423 1.11 1.82 -10.67
N SER A 424 2.27 2.45 -10.51
CA SER A 424 3.48 2.03 -11.23
C SER A 424 3.90 0.62 -10.81
N THR A 425 4.27 -0.23 -11.77
CA THR A 425 4.91 -1.55 -11.56
C THR A 425 6.31 -1.50 -10.92
N ALA A 426 6.70 -0.32 -10.43
CA ALA A 426 7.92 -0.12 -9.66
C ALA A 426 7.63 -0.10 -8.16
N ALA A 427 6.36 -0.13 -7.76
CA ALA A 427 5.96 -0.30 -6.38
C ALA A 427 6.40 -1.68 -5.88
N SER A 428 6.71 -1.76 -4.60
CA SER A 428 7.03 -3.02 -3.94
C SER A 428 6.58 -2.93 -2.48
N PRO A 429 5.86 -3.92 -1.93
CA PRO A 429 5.29 -5.07 -2.62
C PRO A 429 4.31 -4.60 -3.71
N ASP A 430 4.05 -5.47 -4.69
CA ASP A 430 3.15 -5.12 -5.78
C ASP A 430 1.75 -4.74 -5.24
N LEU A 431 1.12 -3.77 -5.89
CA LEU A 431 -0.16 -3.20 -5.47
C LEU A 431 -1.32 -3.78 -6.29
N LEU A 432 -2.52 -3.85 -5.68
CA LEU A 432 -3.75 -4.38 -6.27
C LEU A 432 -4.09 -3.72 -7.61
N MET A 433 -3.93 -2.39 -7.68
CA MET A 433 -4.26 -1.58 -8.86
C MET A 433 -3.04 -1.32 -9.75
N GLU A 434 -2.13 -2.27 -9.86
CA GLU A 434 -1.12 -2.30 -10.93
C GLU A 434 -1.72 -2.79 -12.26
N PRO A 435 -1.13 -2.45 -13.42
CA PRO A 435 -1.69 -2.81 -14.73
C PRO A 435 -1.66 -4.32 -15.04
N PHE A 436 -1.03 -5.13 -14.19
CA PHE A 436 -0.90 -6.58 -14.33
C PHE A 436 -1.28 -7.26 -13.01
N ILE A 437 -1.83 -8.46 -13.10
CA ILE A 437 -2.23 -9.23 -11.93
C ILE A 437 -1.00 -9.80 -11.21
N ASN A 438 -0.96 -9.64 -9.90
CA ASN A 438 0.14 -10.14 -9.06
C ASN A 438 -0.37 -11.34 -8.24
N PRO A 439 0.42 -12.41 -8.06
CA PRO A 439 -0.04 -13.70 -7.52
C PRO A 439 -0.26 -13.69 -5.98
N VAL A 440 -0.46 -12.53 -5.36
CA VAL A 440 -0.60 -12.38 -3.90
C VAL A 440 -1.90 -11.64 -3.60
N LEU A 441 -2.91 -12.38 -3.14
CA LEU A 441 -4.17 -11.81 -2.66
C LEU A 441 -3.90 -10.89 -1.47
N ARG A 442 -4.25 -9.62 -1.66
CA ARG A 442 -4.22 -8.57 -0.64
C ARG A 442 -5.66 -8.16 -0.29
N GLU A 443 -6.32 -8.97 0.55
CA GLU A 443 -7.68 -8.68 1.02
C GLU A 443 -7.77 -7.39 1.85
N ASP A 444 -6.64 -6.84 2.28
CA ASP A 444 -6.53 -5.53 2.94
C ASP A 444 -6.56 -4.35 1.95
N LEU A 445 -6.63 -4.62 0.64
CA LEU A 445 -6.77 -3.66 -0.45
C LEU A 445 -5.71 -2.55 -0.46
N ASP A 446 -4.58 -2.75 0.21
CA ASP A 446 -3.40 -1.89 0.22
C ASP A 446 -3.62 -0.36 0.18
N LEU A 447 -2.87 0.34 -0.68
CA LEU A 447 -3.05 1.78 -0.91
C LEU A 447 -4.38 2.10 -1.58
N SER A 448 -5.08 1.11 -2.15
CA SER A 448 -6.38 1.32 -2.79
C SER A 448 -7.42 1.87 -1.83
N LEU A 449 -7.42 1.45 -0.55
CA LEU A 449 -8.30 2.04 0.48
C LEU A 449 -8.04 3.54 0.68
N THR A 450 -6.77 3.92 0.79
CA THR A 450 -6.40 5.32 0.98
C THR A 450 -6.67 6.16 -0.26
N GLN A 451 -6.53 5.58 -1.45
CA GLN A 451 -6.89 6.25 -2.70
C GLN A 451 -8.41 6.47 -2.80
N MET A 452 -9.23 5.49 -2.37
CA MET A 452 -10.68 5.67 -2.26
C MET A 452 -11.03 6.83 -1.34
N LYS A 453 -10.32 6.96 -0.22
CA LYS A 453 -10.50 8.08 0.71
C LYS A 453 -10.10 9.42 0.07
N ASP A 454 -8.98 9.46 -0.65
CA ASP A 454 -8.50 10.65 -1.38
C ASP A 454 -9.49 11.14 -2.45
N ILE A 455 -10.24 10.24 -3.09
CA ILE A 455 -11.29 10.61 -4.05
C ILE A 455 -12.65 10.92 -3.40
N GLY A 456 -12.78 10.74 -2.08
CA GLY A 456 -13.93 11.17 -1.29
C GLY A 456 -14.87 10.06 -0.82
N TRP A 457 -14.51 8.78 -0.96
CA TRP A 457 -15.23 7.72 -0.25
C TRP A 457 -15.03 7.86 1.26
N THR A 458 -16.07 7.54 2.03
CA THR A 458 -15.89 7.26 3.46
C THR A 458 -15.44 5.80 3.60
N VAL A 459 -14.25 5.60 4.16
CA VAL A 459 -13.61 4.29 4.31
C VAL A 459 -13.61 3.87 5.78
N LEU A 460 -14.13 2.67 6.04
CA LEU A 460 -14.15 2.00 7.34
C LEU A 460 -12.80 1.28 7.55
N ASP A 461 -12.25 1.33 8.76
CA ASP A 461 -11.17 0.45 9.23
C ASP A 461 -9.89 0.42 8.36
N ILE A 462 -9.27 1.57 8.05
CA ILE A 462 -7.94 1.63 7.41
C ILE A 462 -6.88 0.96 8.32
N PRO A 463 -6.22 -0.14 7.88
CA PRO A 463 -5.37 -0.96 8.76
C PRO A 463 -3.93 -0.45 8.95
N TYR A 464 -3.54 0.61 8.25
CA TYR A 464 -2.21 1.24 8.27
C TYR A 464 -2.30 2.61 8.96
N PRO A 465 -1.18 3.17 9.49
CA PRO A 465 -1.24 4.14 10.57
C PRO A 465 -2.18 5.28 10.22
N TYR A 466 -2.99 5.59 11.21
CA TYR A 466 -3.91 6.70 11.20
C TYR A 466 -3.23 7.94 10.64
N LEU A 467 -4.04 8.66 9.87
CA LEU A 467 -3.93 10.07 9.56
C LEU A 467 -2.95 10.76 10.50
N ASN A 468 -1.90 11.39 9.97
CA ASN A 468 -1.10 12.32 10.77
C ASN A 468 -2.04 13.30 11.51
N TYR A 469 -1.58 13.93 12.59
CA TYR A 469 -2.42 14.75 13.44
C TYR A 469 -3.27 15.76 12.64
N THR A 470 -2.70 16.32 11.57
CA THR A 470 -3.42 17.24 10.66
C THR A 470 -4.62 16.55 10.01
N LEU A 471 -4.38 15.43 9.31
CA LEU A 471 -5.45 14.67 8.67
C LEU A 471 -6.45 14.10 9.70
N TRP A 472 -5.97 13.65 10.87
CA TRP A 472 -6.85 13.16 11.93
C TRP A 472 -7.79 14.27 12.39
N SER A 473 -7.25 15.48 12.59
CA SER A 473 -8.03 16.63 13.02
C SER A 473 -9.00 17.16 11.95
N GLU A 474 -8.82 16.83 10.67
CA GLU A 474 -9.80 17.14 9.63
C GLU A 474 -10.99 16.17 9.65
N GLU A 475 -10.76 14.93 10.09
CA GLU A 475 -11.74 13.85 10.04
C GLU A 475 -12.46 13.62 11.37
N ALA A 476 -11.75 13.83 12.48
CA ALA A 476 -12.29 13.67 13.83
C ALA A 476 -13.26 14.81 14.21
N PHE A 477 -13.29 15.88 13.41
CA PHE A 477 -14.21 17.01 13.55
C PHE A 477 -15.27 17.00 12.46
N SER A 478 -16.51 17.28 12.84
CA SER A 478 -17.62 17.47 11.92
C SER A 478 -17.35 18.61 10.92
N GLN A 479 -17.81 18.43 9.67
CA GLN A 479 -17.57 19.41 8.60
C GLN A 479 -17.94 20.84 9.01
N GLY A 480 -16.96 21.74 8.93
CA GLY A 480 -17.11 23.16 9.24
C GLY A 480 -16.77 23.56 10.68
N GLN A 481 -16.36 22.63 11.54
CA GLN A 481 -15.67 22.96 12.79
C GLN A 481 -14.21 23.36 12.51
N VAL A 482 -13.66 24.22 13.35
CA VAL A 482 -12.28 24.70 13.22
C VAL A 482 -11.36 23.72 13.92
N LEU A 483 -10.22 23.40 13.28
CA LEU A 483 -9.04 22.79 13.91
C LEU A 483 -8.79 23.43 15.28
N THR A 484 -9.06 22.69 16.34
CA THR A 484 -8.71 23.10 17.70
C THR A 484 -7.25 22.71 17.97
N ALA A 485 -6.57 23.45 18.82
CA ALA A 485 -5.15 23.20 19.08
C ALA A 485 -4.96 21.81 19.71
N GLN A 486 -3.76 21.24 19.58
CA GLN A 486 -3.38 19.97 20.22
C GLN A 486 -3.70 19.92 21.73
N GLY A 487 -3.65 21.06 22.41
CA GLY A 487 -3.94 21.19 23.84
C GLY A 487 -5.38 21.62 24.17
N ASP A 488 -6.30 21.61 23.22
CA ASP A 488 -7.72 21.86 23.46
C ASP A 488 -8.44 20.56 23.83
N ASP A 489 -9.56 20.68 24.55
CA ASP A 489 -10.47 19.61 24.99
C ASP A 489 -11.91 20.06 24.67
N PRO A 490 -12.38 19.86 23.42
CA PRO A 490 -13.64 20.44 22.95
C PRO A 490 -14.88 19.78 23.58
N ASP A 491 -14.84 18.48 23.83
CA ASP A 491 -15.95 17.71 24.40
C ASP A 491 -15.95 17.70 25.95
N LYS A 492 -14.87 18.19 26.57
CA LYS A 492 -14.69 18.45 28.01
C LYS A 492 -14.70 17.19 28.84
N ASP A 493 -14.18 16.11 28.29
CA ASP A 493 -14.05 14.84 28.99
C ASP A 493 -12.75 14.73 29.80
N GLY A 494 -11.83 15.68 29.61
CA GLY A 494 -10.54 15.79 30.29
C GLY A 494 -9.36 15.23 29.50
N LEU A 495 -9.57 14.75 28.27
CA LEU A 495 -8.52 14.39 27.32
C LEU A 495 -8.30 15.54 26.33
N LEU A 496 -7.03 15.89 26.13
CA LEU A 496 -6.64 16.86 25.11
C LEU A 496 -6.69 16.22 23.73
N ASN A 497 -6.87 16.99 22.66
CA ASN A 497 -6.88 16.47 21.29
C ASN A 497 -5.64 15.61 20.94
N ILE A 498 -4.47 15.96 21.45
CA ILE A 498 -3.26 15.15 21.25
C ILE A 498 -3.31 13.80 21.99
N GLU A 499 -3.99 13.77 23.13
CA GLU A 499 -4.23 12.56 23.92
C GLU A 499 -5.33 11.72 23.25
N GLU A 500 -6.37 12.35 22.73
CA GLU A 500 -7.41 11.71 21.93
C GLU A 500 -6.84 11.03 20.68
N TYR A 501 -5.98 11.75 19.94
CA TYR A 501 -5.27 11.20 18.79
C TYR A 501 -4.38 10.00 19.18
N PHE A 502 -3.67 10.08 20.31
CA PHE A 502 -2.79 9.00 20.78
C PHE A 502 -3.55 7.76 21.28
N PHE A 503 -4.61 7.96 22.06
CA PHE A 503 -5.40 6.88 22.65
C PHE A 503 -6.48 6.33 21.71
N GLY A 504 -6.72 7.00 20.58
CA GLY A 504 -7.67 6.60 19.54
C GLY A 504 -9.12 6.98 19.83
N GLY A 505 -9.35 8.12 20.48
CA GLY A 505 -10.70 8.62 20.77
C GLY A 505 -11.13 9.78 19.88
N SER A 506 -12.10 10.57 20.37
CA SER A 506 -12.80 11.57 19.58
C SER A 506 -12.76 12.95 20.26
N PRO A 507 -12.42 14.02 19.54
CA PRO A 507 -12.47 15.36 20.08
C PRO A 507 -13.89 15.94 20.18
N GLU A 508 -14.90 15.25 19.64
CA GLU A 508 -16.30 15.70 19.64
C GLU A 508 -17.23 14.83 20.52
N SER A 509 -16.75 13.67 20.99
CA SER A 509 -17.55 12.69 21.72
C SER A 509 -16.77 12.11 22.89
N PRO A 510 -17.27 12.24 24.14
CA PRO A 510 -16.52 11.84 25.33
C PRO A 510 -15.95 10.42 25.26
N SER A 511 -14.62 10.34 25.32
CA SER A 511 -13.77 9.14 25.20
C SER A 511 -12.88 8.89 26.43
N ALA A 512 -13.09 9.59 27.55
CA ALA A 512 -12.29 9.50 28.78
C ALA A 512 -12.02 8.07 29.31
N SER A 513 -12.80 7.06 28.89
CA SER A 513 -12.52 5.65 29.15
C SER A 513 -11.25 5.11 28.49
N LEU A 514 -10.71 5.78 27.47
CA LEU A 514 -9.48 5.42 26.78
C LEU A 514 -8.23 5.88 27.55
N ALA A 515 -8.40 6.80 28.51
CA ALA A 515 -7.33 7.28 29.38
C ALA A 515 -6.69 6.12 30.18
N PRO A 516 -5.38 6.19 30.49
CA PRO A 516 -4.72 5.14 31.24
C PRO A 516 -5.34 4.81 32.60
N VAL A 517 -5.75 3.55 32.75
CA VAL A 517 -6.40 3.04 33.96
C VAL A 517 -5.37 2.31 34.81
N LEU A 518 -5.11 2.82 36.00
CA LEU A 518 -4.26 2.16 36.98
C LEU A 518 -5.07 1.13 37.77
N MET A 519 -4.67 -0.13 37.67
CA MET A 519 -5.27 -1.27 38.35
C MET A 519 -4.27 -1.95 39.29
N ARG A 520 -4.81 -2.67 40.29
CA ARG A 520 -4.01 -3.60 41.10
C ARG A 520 -4.09 -4.98 40.49
N SER A 521 -2.94 -5.59 40.26
CA SER A 521 -2.81 -6.97 39.80
C SER A 521 -1.88 -7.72 40.74
N GLY A 522 -2.44 -8.71 41.45
CA GLY A 522 -1.72 -9.41 42.53
C GLY A 522 -1.14 -8.46 43.58
N SER A 523 0.19 -8.48 43.75
CA SER A 523 0.93 -7.59 44.66
C SER A 523 1.47 -6.31 44.00
N GLY A 524 1.27 -6.14 42.69
CA GLY A 524 1.78 -5.03 41.89
C GLY A 524 0.71 -4.06 41.40
N LEU A 525 1.16 -3.11 40.57
CA LEU A 525 0.32 -2.19 39.82
C LEU A 525 0.44 -2.50 38.33
N GLU A 526 -0.63 -2.29 37.59
CA GLU A 526 -0.68 -2.37 36.13
C GLU A 526 -1.40 -1.13 35.62
N LEU A 527 -0.84 -0.47 34.61
CA LEU A 527 -1.48 0.62 33.90
C LEU A 527 -1.88 0.10 32.52
N THR A 528 -3.17 0.14 32.22
CA THR A 528 -3.72 -0.36 30.95
C THR A 528 -4.36 0.77 30.16
N TYR A 529 -4.06 0.85 28.87
CA TYR A 529 -4.65 1.81 27.94
C TYR A 529 -4.60 1.27 26.51
N SER A 530 -5.50 1.74 25.64
CA SER A 530 -5.37 1.55 24.20
C SER A 530 -4.52 2.66 23.62
N ARG A 531 -3.64 2.35 22.67
CA ARG A 531 -3.05 3.38 21.80
C ARG A 531 -3.16 2.94 20.35
N SER A 532 -3.24 3.92 19.47
CA SER A 532 -3.06 3.68 18.03
C SER A 532 -1.68 3.09 17.79
N ARG A 533 -1.55 2.14 16.86
CA ARG A 533 -0.23 1.74 16.38
C ARG A 533 0.45 2.99 15.83
N LEU A 534 1.58 3.36 16.44
CA LEU A 534 2.08 4.73 16.42
C LEU A 534 2.13 5.32 15.00
N PRO A 535 1.40 6.42 14.77
CA PRO A 535 1.56 7.23 13.56
C PRO A 535 2.99 7.73 13.42
N ALA A 536 3.45 7.91 12.18
CA ALA A 536 4.83 8.36 11.91
C ALA A 536 5.16 9.74 12.51
N ASP A 537 4.15 10.54 12.84
CA ASP A 537 4.28 11.90 13.38
C ASP A 537 4.14 11.98 14.92
N LEU A 538 4.00 10.83 15.59
CA LEU A 538 3.97 10.74 17.05
C LEU A 538 5.12 9.89 17.59
N GLY A 539 5.84 10.46 18.55
CA GLY A 539 6.64 9.72 19.52
C GLY A 539 5.97 9.71 20.88
N PHE A 540 6.43 8.83 21.76
CA PHE A 540 6.16 8.96 23.18
C PHE A 540 7.33 8.41 23.97
N VAL A 541 7.46 8.87 25.21
CA VAL A 541 8.41 8.32 26.18
C VAL A 541 7.72 8.08 27.51
N TYR A 542 8.18 7.07 28.22
CA TYR A 542 7.87 6.91 29.62
C TYR A 542 8.85 7.72 30.45
N GLU A 543 8.34 8.43 31.45
CA GLU A 543 9.19 9.20 32.35
C GLU A 543 8.89 8.85 33.80
N VAL A 544 9.95 8.81 34.60
CA VAL A 544 9.91 8.60 36.04
C VAL A 544 10.37 9.85 36.79
N SER A 545 9.80 10.04 37.97
CA SER A 545 10.19 11.13 38.87
C SER A 545 10.09 10.70 40.33
N SER A 546 10.99 11.19 41.17
CA SER A 546 10.92 11.01 42.64
C SER A 546 10.29 12.22 43.35
N ASP A 547 10.18 13.36 42.68
CA ASP A 547 9.82 14.65 43.29
C ASP A 547 8.75 15.46 42.52
N PHE A 548 8.23 14.93 41.41
CA PHE A 548 7.34 15.59 40.43
C PHE A 548 7.93 16.78 39.68
N VAL A 549 9.18 17.15 39.95
CA VAL A 549 9.83 18.33 39.35
C VAL A 549 10.79 17.87 38.26
N ASN A 550 11.66 16.92 38.58
CA ASN A 550 12.65 16.37 37.66
C ASN A 550 12.12 15.06 37.09
N TRP A 551 12.09 14.97 35.76
CA TRP A 551 11.57 13.83 35.02
C TRP A 551 12.68 13.28 34.15
N ASP A 552 12.98 12.01 34.32
CA ASP A 552 13.97 11.28 33.54
C ASP A 552 13.25 10.26 32.65
N GLU A 553 13.73 10.11 31.41
CA GLU A 553 13.23 9.08 30.50
C GLU A 553 13.54 7.69 31.08
N ALA A 554 12.53 6.84 31.13
CA ALA A 554 12.62 5.49 31.69
C ALA A 554 12.92 4.49 30.57
N LEU A 555 14.00 3.74 30.72
CA LEU A 555 14.35 2.66 29.81
C LEU A 555 13.59 1.39 30.18
N GLU A 556 12.92 0.79 29.18
CA GLU A 556 12.17 -0.45 29.36
C GLU A 556 13.07 -1.58 29.87
N GLY A 557 12.60 -2.31 30.89
CA GLY A 557 13.34 -3.41 31.52
C GLY A 557 14.49 -2.97 32.43
N VAL A 558 14.76 -1.66 32.52
CA VAL A 558 15.85 -1.08 33.32
C VAL A 558 15.30 -0.19 34.43
N ASP A 559 14.50 0.82 34.09
CA ASP A 559 14.02 1.85 35.03
C ASP A 559 12.62 1.56 35.57
N TYR A 560 12.45 0.31 35.97
CA TYR A 560 11.29 -0.19 36.69
C TYR A 560 9.98 -0.20 35.90
N ILE A 561 10.04 -0.26 34.59
CA ILE A 561 8.87 -0.45 33.73
C ILE A 561 9.07 -1.66 32.84
N SER A 562 8.01 -2.43 32.63
CA SER A 562 7.93 -3.41 31.54
C SER A 562 6.63 -3.20 30.78
N GLU A 563 6.72 -3.14 29.46
CA GLU A 563 5.56 -3.03 28.59
C GLU A 563 5.23 -4.41 28.02
N THR A 564 3.94 -4.68 27.90
CA THR A 564 3.44 -5.72 27.01
C THR A 564 2.34 -5.13 26.17
N THR A 565 2.33 -5.44 24.88
CA THR A 565 1.25 -5.03 23.98
C THR A 565 0.52 -6.25 23.44
N SER A 566 -0.76 -6.06 23.17
CA SER A 566 -1.57 -7.03 22.45
C SER A 566 -2.40 -6.31 21.40
N PRO A 567 -2.61 -6.88 20.20
CA PRO A 567 -3.44 -6.25 19.19
C PRO A 567 -4.86 -5.98 19.70
N LEU A 568 -5.38 -4.79 19.43
CA LEU A 568 -6.76 -4.38 19.67
C LEU A 568 -7.36 -3.96 18.34
N GLY A 569 -7.91 -4.92 17.60
CA GLY A 569 -8.26 -4.71 16.19
C GLY A 569 -7.03 -4.60 15.28
N ALA A 570 -7.19 -4.04 14.10
CA ALA A 570 -6.11 -3.90 13.12
C ALA A 570 -5.16 -2.73 13.42
N SER A 571 -5.71 -1.66 14.00
CA SER A 571 -5.11 -0.33 14.01
C SER A 571 -4.67 0.15 15.40
N ALA A 572 -5.07 -0.55 16.46
CA ALA A 572 -4.71 -0.21 17.84
C ALA A 572 -4.05 -1.39 18.56
N GLU A 573 -3.42 -1.09 19.67
CA GLU A 573 -2.92 -2.08 20.62
C GLU A 573 -3.36 -1.72 22.03
N LEU A 574 -3.70 -2.76 22.78
CA LEU A 574 -3.86 -2.68 24.22
C LEU A 574 -2.49 -2.79 24.86
N VAL A 575 -2.08 -1.71 25.53
CA VAL A 575 -0.82 -1.62 26.26
C VAL A 575 -1.08 -1.97 27.72
N THR A 576 -0.26 -2.85 28.26
CA THR A 576 -0.16 -3.11 29.70
C THR A 576 1.23 -2.76 30.16
N LEU A 577 1.34 -1.63 30.85
CA LEU A 577 2.58 -1.18 31.48
C LEU A 577 2.59 -1.64 32.94
N ILE A 578 3.67 -2.31 33.34
CA ILE A 578 3.84 -2.82 34.70
C ILE A 578 4.98 -2.04 35.37
N PRO A 579 4.65 -1.11 36.29
CA PRO A 579 5.65 -0.51 37.16
C PRO A 579 6.16 -1.56 38.15
N THR A 580 7.46 -1.82 38.14
CA THR A 580 8.15 -2.67 39.11
C THR A 580 8.64 -1.83 40.29
N THR A 581 9.04 -2.50 41.38
CA THR A 581 9.43 -1.81 42.61
C THR A 581 10.88 -1.33 42.51
N PRO A 582 11.18 -0.03 42.75
CA PRO A 582 12.55 0.47 42.75
C PRO A 582 13.38 -0.10 43.93
N PRO A 583 14.69 -0.31 43.75
CA PRO A 583 15.63 -0.67 44.81
C PRO A 583 15.52 0.33 45.96
N GLY A 584 15.36 -0.17 47.19
CA GLY A 584 15.29 0.68 48.39
C GLY A 584 13.88 1.12 48.79
N GLY A 585 12.83 0.81 48.00
CA GLY A 585 11.44 1.08 48.38
C GLY A 585 11.04 2.56 48.30
N GLU A 586 11.74 3.33 47.47
CA GLU A 586 11.43 4.72 47.18
C GLU A 586 10.09 4.85 46.46
N LYS A 587 9.43 6.01 46.59
CA LYS A 587 8.20 6.30 45.85
C LYS A 587 8.57 6.98 44.54
N LEU A 588 8.11 6.39 43.44
CA LEU A 588 8.27 6.96 42.10
C LEU A 588 6.90 7.35 41.53
N PHE A 589 6.93 8.37 40.70
CA PHE A 589 5.83 8.82 39.85
C PHE A 589 6.15 8.44 38.42
N PHE A 590 5.11 8.07 37.67
CA PHE A 590 5.22 7.67 36.27
C PHE A 590 4.29 8.56 35.46
N ARG A 591 4.74 8.96 34.27
CA ARG A 591 3.88 9.57 33.26
C ARG A 591 4.27 9.09 31.86
N ILE A 592 3.32 9.25 30.95
CA ILE A 592 3.54 9.12 29.52
C ILE A 592 3.64 10.53 28.98
N ARG A 593 4.72 10.84 28.25
CA ARG A 593 4.85 12.10 27.52
C ARG A 593 4.72 11.81 26.04
N ILE A 594 3.63 12.29 25.46
CA ILE A 594 3.41 12.26 24.01
C ILE A 594 4.26 13.37 23.38
N ILE A 595 4.95 13.05 22.29
CA ILE A 595 5.86 13.93 21.57
C ILE A 595 5.37 14.03 20.13
N VAL A 596 5.14 15.24 19.65
CA VAL A 596 4.88 15.49 18.23
C VAL A 596 6.22 15.62 17.53
N GLN A 597 6.44 14.85 16.46
CA GLN A 597 7.71 14.84 15.70
C GLN A 597 7.81 16.01 14.73
#